data_AF-A0A542YH19-F1
#
_entry.id   AF-A0A542YH19-F1
#
_cell.length_a   1.000
_cell.length_b   1.000
_cell.length_c   1.000
_cell.angle_alpha   90.00
_cell.angle_beta   90.00
_cell.angle_gamma   90.00
#
_symmetry.space_group_name_H-M   'P 1'
#
loop_
_entity.id
_entity.type
_entity.pdbx_description
1 polymer ?
#
loop_
_entity_poly.entity_id
_entity_poly.type
_entity_poly.pdbx_seq_one_letter_code
_entity_poly.pdbx_strand_id
1 'polypeptide(L)'
;MDPVGDLRAFKFKPRDVVQSPKQFGKSGLTLKPRDGVERDDPRFGAAQLQHLIANAVRESMLAEGHSLRSYVNLLDGVPGMTYERLVRIQRGDTLMQFADLVAWARRFEAVRSLLTDSSTWPDGVAIDEPEVSG
;
A
#
# COMPACT_ATOMS: atom_id res chain seq x y z
N MET A 1 23.20 -26.23 -18.85
CA MET A 1 23.79 -25.66 -17.62
C MET A 1 22.95 -24.44 -17.32
N ASP A 2 21.97 -24.65 -16.45
CA ASP A 2 20.80 -23.80 -16.20
C ASP A 2 21.08 -22.84 -15.02
N PRO A 3 20.30 -21.76 -14.79
CA PRO A 3 18.84 -21.86 -14.89
C PRO A 3 18.06 -20.64 -15.39
N VAL A 4 16.83 -20.91 -15.84
CA VAL A 4 15.60 -20.22 -15.40
C VAL A 4 15.94 -19.09 -14.44
N GLY A 5 15.94 -17.86 -14.95
CA GLY A 5 16.30 -16.66 -14.19
C GLY A 5 15.71 -16.74 -12.81
N ASP A 6 16.58 -16.62 -11.81
CA ASP A 6 16.32 -16.80 -10.40
C ASP A 6 14.90 -16.36 -10.01
N LEU A 7 13.93 -17.27 -10.03
CA LEU A 7 12.56 -17.06 -9.52
C LEU A 7 12.58 -16.90 -7.99
N ARG A 8 13.76 -16.70 -7.38
CA ARG A 8 13.93 -16.22 -6.01
C ARG A 8 13.25 -14.87 -5.88
N ALA A 9 11.98 -14.96 -5.50
CA ALA A 9 11.16 -13.97 -4.84
C ALA A 9 11.42 -12.56 -5.34
N PHE A 10 10.62 -12.11 -6.30
CA PHE A 10 10.43 -10.68 -6.55
C PHE A 10 9.98 -10.01 -5.24
N LYS A 11 10.94 -9.58 -4.42
CA LYS A 11 10.68 -8.97 -3.12
C LYS A 11 10.41 -7.50 -3.35
N PHE A 12 9.24 -7.24 -3.91
CA PHE A 12 8.77 -5.88 -4.12
C PHE A 12 8.57 -5.19 -2.77
N LYS A 13 9.23 -4.05 -2.58
CA LYS A 13 8.95 -3.14 -1.48
C LYS A 13 8.30 -1.89 -2.07
N PRO A 14 7.05 -1.58 -1.69
CA PRO A 14 6.35 -0.39 -2.17
C PRO A 14 7.19 0.90 -2.07
N ARG A 15 7.99 1.03 -1.01
CA ARG A 15 8.82 2.23 -0.82
C ARG A 15 10.00 2.37 -1.79
N ASP A 16 10.35 1.33 -2.56
CA ASP A 16 11.53 1.36 -3.44
C ASP A 16 11.25 2.07 -4.78
N VAL A 17 9.96 2.26 -5.12
CA VAL A 17 9.50 2.94 -6.35
C VAL A 17 9.10 4.40 -6.12
N VAL A 18 9.31 4.95 -4.91
CA VAL A 18 8.93 6.32 -4.56
C VAL A 18 10.16 7.17 -4.29
N GLN A 19 10.11 8.46 -4.63
CA GLN A 19 11.25 9.38 -4.52
C GLN A 19 11.73 9.57 -3.07
N SER A 20 10.80 9.58 -2.11
CA SER A 20 11.07 9.84 -0.70
C SER A 20 10.62 8.67 0.20
N PRO A 21 11.35 7.55 0.25
CA PRO A 21 10.94 6.35 0.99
C PRO A 21 10.72 6.55 2.49
N LYS A 22 11.28 7.62 3.08
CA LYS A 22 11.13 7.93 4.52
C LYS A 22 9.77 8.53 4.88
N GLN A 23 9.04 9.07 3.90
CA GLN A 23 7.72 9.66 4.06
C GLN A 23 6.59 8.63 3.98
N PHE A 24 6.89 7.40 3.55
CA PHE A 24 5.89 6.35 3.38
C PHE A 24 5.06 6.13 4.67
N GLY A 25 3.71 6.17 4.55
CA GLY A 25 2.76 6.00 5.66
C GLY A 25 2.76 7.12 6.72
N LYS A 26 3.53 8.20 6.52
CA LYS A 26 3.70 9.28 7.51
C LYS A 26 3.10 10.62 7.09
N SER A 27 2.72 10.78 5.83
CA SER A 27 2.08 11.97 5.30
C SER A 27 0.79 11.62 4.59
N GLY A 28 -0.16 12.55 4.56
CA GLY A 28 -1.35 12.47 3.69
C GLY A 28 -1.12 13.00 2.27
N LEU A 29 0.11 13.42 1.94
CA LEU A 29 0.47 13.95 0.63
C LEU A 29 0.67 12.82 -0.38
N THR A 30 0.38 13.08 -1.65
CA THR A 30 0.75 12.18 -2.74
C THR A 30 2.28 12.10 -2.85
N LEU A 31 2.76 10.89 -3.18
CA LEU A 31 4.16 10.63 -3.40
C LEU A 31 4.55 11.00 -4.84
N LYS A 32 5.85 11.19 -5.04
CA LYS A 32 6.44 11.26 -6.38
C LYS A 32 7.09 9.92 -6.71
N PRO A 33 7.02 9.47 -7.97
CA PRO A 33 7.76 8.28 -8.39
C PRO A 33 9.26 8.53 -8.28
N ARG A 34 10.01 7.47 -8.03
CA ARG A 34 11.47 7.50 -8.06
C ARG A 34 11.96 7.76 -9.49
N ASP A 35 13.15 8.33 -9.64
CA ASP A 35 13.80 8.47 -10.95
C ASP A 35 13.82 7.12 -11.70
N GLY A 36 13.35 7.12 -12.95
CA GLY A 36 13.22 5.93 -13.79
C GLY A 36 11.97 5.08 -13.53
N VAL A 37 11.03 5.56 -12.69
CA VAL A 37 9.69 4.99 -12.52
C VAL A 37 8.68 5.97 -13.12
N GLU A 38 7.85 5.47 -14.02
CA GLU A 38 6.78 6.28 -14.63
C GLU A 38 5.60 6.44 -13.66
N ARG A 39 4.79 7.49 -13.86
CA ARG A 39 3.62 7.75 -12.99
C ARG A 39 2.51 6.73 -13.15
N ASP A 40 2.37 6.16 -14.34
CA ASP A 40 1.40 5.14 -14.70
C ASP A 40 1.90 3.72 -14.39
N ASP A 41 3.13 3.57 -13.86
CA ASP A 41 3.66 2.28 -13.45
C ASP A 41 2.72 1.67 -12.37
N PRO A 42 2.12 0.49 -12.61
CA PRO A 42 1.19 -0.12 -11.67
C PRO A 42 1.82 -0.39 -10.30
N ARG A 43 3.15 -0.57 -10.23
CA ARG A 43 3.90 -0.73 -8.98
C ARG A 43 3.93 0.57 -8.19
N PHE A 44 4.11 1.70 -8.87
CA PHE A 44 4.01 3.03 -8.25
C PHE A 44 2.58 3.32 -7.80
N GLY A 45 1.59 3.03 -8.63
CA GLY A 45 0.17 3.13 -8.26
C GLY A 45 -0.18 2.33 -7.00
N ALA A 46 0.25 1.07 -6.93
CA ALA A 46 0.07 0.23 -5.74
C ALA A 46 0.79 0.81 -4.50
N ALA A 47 2.01 1.34 -4.68
CA ALA A 47 2.75 1.99 -3.60
C ALA A 47 2.08 3.28 -3.11
N GLN A 48 1.53 4.09 -4.01
CA GLN A 48 0.78 5.30 -3.72
C GLN A 48 -0.48 4.97 -2.91
N LEU A 49 -1.25 3.97 -3.34
CA LEU A 49 -2.46 3.56 -2.62
C LEU A 49 -2.11 3.01 -1.23
N GLN A 50 -1.12 2.13 -1.12
CA GLN A 50 -0.67 1.62 0.18
C GLN A 50 -0.15 2.73 1.09
N HIS A 51 0.53 3.76 0.55
CA HIS A 51 0.99 4.91 1.31
C HIS A 51 -0.19 5.66 1.96
N LEU A 52 -1.21 5.99 1.18
CA LEU A 52 -2.39 6.72 1.66
C LEU A 52 -3.15 5.92 2.72
N ILE A 53 -3.35 4.61 2.47
CA ILE A 53 -4.02 3.72 3.42
C ILE A 53 -3.21 3.60 4.72
N ALA A 54 -1.89 3.38 4.63
CA ALA A 54 -1.03 3.30 5.80
C ALA A 54 -1.10 4.58 6.65
N ASN A 55 -1.07 5.76 6.01
CA ASN A 55 -1.23 7.02 6.71
C ASN A 55 -2.62 7.17 7.33
N ALA A 56 -3.70 6.83 6.60
CA ALA A 56 -5.07 6.90 7.11
C ALA A 56 -5.27 5.99 8.33
N VAL A 57 -4.72 4.76 8.30
CA VAL A 57 -4.72 3.86 9.45
C VAL A 57 -3.93 4.47 10.61
N ARG A 58 -2.74 5.04 10.35
CA ARG A 58 -1.93 5.72 11.38
C ARG A 58 -2.69 6.85 12.06
N GLU A 59 -3.27 7.75 11.28
CA GLU A 59 -4.02 8.91 11.77
C GLU A 59 -5.29 8.48 12.51
N SER A 60 -6.02 7.48 11.99
CA SER A 60 -7.23 6.97 12.66
C SER A 60 -6.90 6.33 14.03
N MET A 61 -5.83 5.53 14.11
CA MET A 61 -5.38 4.97 15.40
C MET A 61 -5.01 6.07 16.39
N LEU A 62 -4.28 7.11 15.94
CA LEU A 62 -3.90 8.22 16.80
C LEU A 62 -5.12 9.02 17.28
N ALA A 63 -6.11 9.25 16.41
CA ALA A 63 -7.36 9.92 16.75
C ALA A 63 -8.18 9.15 17.80
N GLU A 64 -8.12 7.81 17.76
CA GLU A 64 -8.72 6.93 18.79
C GLU A 64 -7.86 6.81 20.08
N GLY A 65 -6.73 7.52 20.17
CA GLY A 65 -5.83 7.44 21.33
C GLY A 65 -5.02 6.14 21.40
N HIS A 66 -4.91 5.40 20.29
CA HIS A 66 -4.16 4.15 20.22
C HIS A 66 -2.75 4.37 19.66
N SER A 67 -1.77 3.77 20.34
CA SER A 67 -0.48 3.45 19.72
C SER A 67 -0.62 2.26 18.78
N LEU A 68 0.32 2.07 17.85
CA LEU A 68 0.33 0.87 17.01
C LEU A 68 0.39 -0.42 17.84
N ARG A 69 1.13 -0.42 18.95
CA ARG A 69 1.24 -1.58 19.83
C ARG A 69 -0.08 -1.90 20.52
N SER A 70 -0.77 -0.90 21.06
CA SER A 70 -2.08 -1.10 21.69
C SER A 70 -3.12 -1.50 20.65
N TYR A 71 -3.04 -0.98 19.43
CA TYR A 71 -3.92 -1.39 18.34
C TYR A 71 -3.74 -2.86 17.95
N VAL A 72 -2.51 -3.35 17.84
CA VAL A 72 -2.22 -4.77 17.56
C VAL A 72 -2.88 -5.68 18.60
N ASN A 73 -2.85 -5.29 19.88
CA ASN A 73 -3.49 -6.06 20.94
C ASN A 73 -5.03 -6.12 20.80
N LEU A 74 -5.65 -5.15 20.11
CA LEU A 74 -7.08 -5.18 19.79
C LEU A 74 -7.40 -6.08 18.59
N LEU A 75 -6.39 -6.39 17.78
CA LEU A 75 -6.48 -7.31 16.64
C LEU A 75 -6.08 -8.74 17.01
N ASP A 76 -5.99 -9.05 18.31
CA ASP A 76 -5.59 -10.36 18.78
C ASP A 76 -6.47 -11.46 18.14
N GLY A 77 -5.81 -12.50 17.63
CA GLY A 77 -6.46 -13.57 16.86
C GLY A 77 -6.67 -13.32 15.36
N VAL A 78 -6.35 -12.12 14.81
CA VAL A 78 -6.35 -11.91 13.34
C VAL A 78 -5.03 -12.43 12.73
N PRO A 79 -5.05 -13.50 11.91
CA PRO A 79 -3.83 -14.06 11.36
C PRO A 79 -3.06 -13.03 10.52
N GLY A 80 -1.75 -12.89 10.77
CA GLY A 80 -0.88 -11.98 10.01
C GLY A 80 -0.91 -10.52 10.46
N MET A 81 -1.63 -10.16 11.53
CA MET A 81 -1.65 -8.81 12.10
C MET A 81 -0.69 -8.62 13.28
N THR A 82 0.57 -9.03 13.10
CA THR A 82 1.60 -8.80 14.13
C THR A 82 2.13 -7.38 14.08
N TYR A 83 2.62 -6.89 15.23
CA TYR A 83 3.22 -5.57 15.33
C TYR A 83 4.34 -5.36 14.31
N GLU A 84 5.25 -6.33 14.18
CA GLU A 84 6.39 -6.24 13.25
C GLU A 84 5.92 -6.12 11.80
N ARG A 85 4.89 -6.87 11.43
CA ARG A 85 4.35 -6.83 10.06
C ARG A 85 3.65 -5.51 9.78
N LEU A 86 2.83 -5.02 10.70
CA LEU A 86 2.18 -3.70 10.59
C LEU A 86 3.22 -2.57 10.47
N VAL A 87 4.30 -2.60 11.25
CA VAL A 87 5.41 -1.64 11.12
C VAL A 87 6.02 -1.69 9.72
N ARG A 88 6.22 -2.88 9.15
CA ARG A 88 6.77 -3.04 7.80
C ARG A 88 5.80 -2.53 6.73
N ILE A 89 4.49 -2.76 6.88
CA ILE A 89 3.48 -2.23 5.94
C ILE A 89 3.47 -0.71 5.98
N GLN A 90 3.43 -0.13 7.19
CA GLN A 90 3.47 1.32 7.43
C GLN A 90 4.70 1.99 6.80
N ARG A 91 5.83 1.28 6.72
CA ARG A 91 7.07 1.78 6.11
C ARG A 91 7.21 1.47 4.62
N GLY A 92 6.29 0.70 4.05
CA GLY A 92 6.38 0.21 2.67
C GLY A 92 7.51 -0.81 2.47
N ASP A 93 7.97 -1.49 3.53
CA ASP A 93 8.98 -2.55 3.49
C ASP A 93 8.37 -3.93 3.12
N THR A 94 7.04 -4.02 3.10
CA THR A 94 6.28 -5.19 2.66
C THR A 94 4.96 -4.73 2.07
N LEU A 95 4.41 -5.53 1.16
CA LEU A 95 3.08 -5.34 0.62
C LEU A 95 2.01 -5.50 1.71
N MET A 96 1.02 -4.61 1.66
CA MET A 96 -0.28 -4.83 2.26
C MET A 96 -1.00 -5.94 1.48
N GLN A 97 -1.68 -6.83 2.19
CA GLN A 97 -2.55 -7.85 1.61
C GLN A 97 -4.01 -7.38 1.63
N PHE A 98 -4.85 -7.93 0.76
CA PHE A 98 -6.29 -7.63 0.76
C PHE A 98 -6.96 -7.92 2.11
N ALA A 99 -6.51 -8.95 2.83
CA ALA A 99 -7.00 -9.23 4.19
C ALA A 99 -6.74 -8.05 5.16
N ASP A 100 -5.59 -7.38 5.03
CA ASP A 100 -5.28 -6.20 5.84
C ASP A 100 -6.23 -5.05 5.52
N LEU A 101 -6.43 -4.83 4.22
CA LEU A 101 -7.31 -3.80 3.73
C LEU A 101 -8.74 -3.99 4.22
N VAL A 102 -9.28 -5.21 4.14
CA VAL A 102 -10.62 -5.54 4.62
C VAL A 102 -10.72 -5.33 6.14
N ALA A 103 -9.70 -5.75 6.90
CA ALA A 103 -9.69 -5.55 8.35
C ALA A 103 -9.72 -4.06 8.72
N TRP A 104 -8.92 -3.22 8.06
CA TRP A 104 -8.89 -1.78 8.30
C TRP A 104 -10.13 -1.06 7.78
N ALA A 105 -10.62 -1.41 6.59
CA ALA A 105 -11.83 -0.83 6.01
C ALA A 105 -13.08 -1.15 6.86
N ARG A 106 -13.12 -2.27 7.60
CA ARG A 106 -14.21 -2.53 8.55
C ARG A 106 -14.19 -1.61 9.76
N ARG A 107 -13.01 -1.16 10.18
CA ARG A 107 -12.85 -0.32 11.39
C ARG A 107 -12.82 1.17 11.09
N PHE A 108 -12.02 1.59 10.12
CA PHE A 108 -11.71 2.99 9.86
C PHE A 108 -12.44 3.50 8.62
N GLU A 109 -13.29 4.51 8.82
CA GLU A 109 -14.01 5.16 7.73
C GLU A 109 -13.07 5.78 6.70
N ALA A 110 -11.99 6.42 7.16
CA ALA A 110 -10.99 7.01 6.28
C ALA A 110 -10.42 6.02 5.24
N VAL A 111 -10.27 4.74 5.61
CA VAL A 111 -9.81 3.70 4.68
C VAL A 111 -10.88 3.38 3.65
N ARG A 112 -12.16 3.32 4.04
CA ARG A 112 -13.27 3.12 3.07
C ARG A 112 -13.37 4.28 2.10
N SER A 113 -13.30 5.51 2.61
CA SER A 113 -13.40 6.72 1.80
C SER A 113 -12.31 6.76 0.73
N LEU A 114 -11.06 6.41 1.09
CA LEU A 114 -9.97 6.30 0.12
C LEU A 114 -10.30 5.27 -0.98
N LEU A 115 -10.79 4.08 -0.63
CA LEU A 115 -11.07 3.04 -1.64
C LEU A 115 -12.17 3.44 -2.62
N THR A 116 -13.14 4.24 -2.19
CA THR A 116 -14.25 4.69 -3.03
C THR A 116 -13.96 6.00 -3.78
N ASP A 117 -12.89 6.70 -3.44
CA ASP A 117 -12.54 7.97 -4.05
C ASP A 117 -11.74 7.75 -5.33
N SER A 118 -12.35 8.07 -6.48
CA SER A 118 -11.73 7.94 -7.80
C SER A 118 -10.43 8.73 -7.95
N SER A 119 -10.26 9.83 -7.20
CA SER A 119 -9.05 10.67 -7.25
C SER A 119 -7.83 10.04 -6.57
N THR A 120 -8.02 8.98 -5.79
CA THR A 120 -6.92 8.26 -5.11
C THR A 120 -6.29 7.17 -5.96
N TRP A 121 -6.98 6.77 -7.03
CA TRP A 121 -6.48 5.78 -7.98
C TRP A 121 -5.57 6.48 -8.98
N PRO A 122 -4.43 5.87 -9.35
CA PRO A 122 -3.60 6.39 -10.44
C PRO A 122 -4.44 6.51 -11.71
N ASP A 123 -4.18 7.55 -12.51
CA ASP A 123 -4.77 7.69 -13.84
C ASP A 123 -4.57 6.36 -14.58
N GLY A 124 -5.68 5.80 -15.10
CA GLY A 124 -5.71 4.41 -15.54
C GLY A 124 -4.59 4.09 -16.53
N VAL A 125 -3.98 2.92 -16.38
CA VAL A 125 -3.18 2.32 -17.46
C VAL A 125 -4.11 2.22 -18.66
N ALA A 126 -3.76 2.85 -19.78
CA ALA A 126 -4.46 2.64 -21.03
C ALA A 126 -4.42 1.14 -21.32
N ILE A 127 -5.56 0.47 -21.15
CA ILE A 127 -5.72 -0.89 -21.65
C ILE A 127 -5.95 -0.67 -23.14
N ASP A 128 -4.92 -0.91 -23.95
CA ASP A 128 -5.09 -0.99 -25.41
C ASP A 128 -6.13 -2.09 -25.66
N GLU A 129 -7.36 -1.69 -25.95
CA GLU A 129 -8.37 -2.63 -26.40
C GLU A 129 -7.87 -3.18 -27.75
N PRO A 130 -7.74 -4.51 -27.91
CA PRO A 130 -7.31 -5.06 -29.18
C PRO A 130 -8.30 -4.60 -30.26
N GLU A 131 -7.80 -3.95 -31.31
CA GLU A 131 -8.60 -3.59 -32.47
C GLU A 131 -9.29 -4.85 -32.98
N VAL A 132 -10.59 -4.97 -32.73
CA VAL A 132 -11.41 -6.02 -33.31
C VAL A 132 -11.56 -5.66 -34.78
N SER A 133 -10.63 -6.18 -35.59
CA SER A 133 -10.73 -6.14 -37.04
C SER A 133 -11.95 -6.97 -37.45
N GLY A 134 -13.03 -6.29 -37.84
CA GLY A 134 -14.22 -6.87 -38.47
C GLY A 134 -14.03 -7.10 -39.96
#